data_AF-A0A199VEQ5-F1
#
_entry.id   AF-A0A199VEQ5-F1
#
_cell.length_a   1.000
_cell.length_b   1.000
_cell.length_c   1.000
_cell.angle_alpha   90.00
_cell.angle_beta   90.00
_cell.angle_gamma   90.00
#
_symmetry.space_group_name_H-M   'P 1'
#
loop_
_entity.id
_entity.type
_entity.pdbx_description
1 polymer ?
#
loop_
_entity_poly.entity_id
_entity_poly.type
_entity_poly.pdbx_seq_one_letter_code
_entity_poly.pdbx_strand_id
1 'polypeptide(L)'
;MAAVGELACTYAALILHDDGIPITPEKISAIVKAANLKIDSYWPALFAKLLQKRNVEDLILSVGSGGGGAAVAEEPKEESDDDMGFSLFD
;
A
#
# COMPACT_ATOMS: atom_id res chain seq x y z
N MET A 1 6.44 3.00 20.39
CA MET A 1 6.47 1.94 19.37
C MET A 1 5.06 1.73 18.82
N ALA A 2 4.51 2.71 18.09
CA ALA A 2 3.14 2.64 17.54
C ALA A 2 3.02 1.65 16.35
N ALA A 3 4.14 1.31 15.71
CA ALA A 3 4.18 0.52 14.49
C ALA A 3 3.75 -0.95 14.65
N VAL A 4 3.85 -1.58 15.83
CA VAL A 4 3.60 -3.03 15.94
C VAL A 4 2.13 -3.36 15.77
N GLY A 5 1.23 -2.54 16.31
CA GLY A 5 -0.22 -2.73 16.16
C GLY A 5 -0.68 -2.50 14.72
N GLU A 6 -0.18 -1.45 14.10
CA GLU A 6 -0.43 -1.13 12.69
C GLU A 6 0.07 -2.26 11.77
N LEU A 7 1.34 -2.66 11.92
CA LEU A 7 1.94 -3.72 11.12
C LEU A 7 1.26 -5.07 11.33
N ALA A 8 0.94 -5.43 12.58
CA ALA A 8 0.25 -6.70 12.84
C ALA A 8 -1.13 -6.72 12.16
N CYS A 9 -1.87 -5.61 12.20
CA CYS A 9 -3.16 -5.51 11.54
C CYS A 9 -3.06 -5.44 10.00
N THR A 10 -2.04 -4.80 9.44
CA THR A 10 -1.81 -4.80 7.98
C THR A 10 -1.48 -6.21 7.48
N TYR A 11 -0.56 -6.92 8.14
CA TYR A 11 -0.22 -8.29 7.76
C TYR A 11 -1.40 -9.25 7.95
N ALA A 12 -2.15 -9.13 9.06
CA ALA A 12 -3.36 -9.92 9.27
C ALA A 12 -4.42 -9.66 8.19
N ALA A 13 -4.59 -8.41 7.76
CA ALA A 13 -5.50 -8.05 6.68
C ALA A 13 -5.08 -8.65 5.32
N LEU A 14 -3.79 -8.64 5.01
CA LEU A 14 -3.25 -9.25 3.78
C LEU A 14 -3.44 -10.77 3.79
N ILE A 15 -3.14 -11.45 4.90
CA ILE A 15 -3.36 -12.90 5.03
C ILE A 15 -4.83 -13.26 4.80
N LEU A 16 -5.75 -12.52 5.42
CA LEU A 16 -7.19 -12.75 5.23
C LEU A 16 -7.62 -12.50 3.79
N HIS A 17 -7.06 -11.49 3.13
CA HIS A 17 -7.32 -11.20 1.73
C HIS A 17 -6.81 -12.32 0.80
N ASP A 18 -5.58 -12.80 1.01
CA ASP A 18 -4.97 -13.87 0.22
C ASP A 18 -5.78 -15.19 0.31
N ASP A 19 -6.33 -15.48 1.50
CA ASP A 19 -7.21 -16.64 1.71
C ASP A 19 -8.67 -16.43 1.23
N GLY A 20 -9.02 -15.24 0.72
CA GLY A 20 -10.39 -14.89 0.32
C GLY A 20 -11.38 -14.80 1.49
N ILE A 21 -10.86 -14.64 2.70
CA ILE A 21 -11.63 -14.58 3.94
C ILE A 21 -12.00 -13.11 4.22
N PRO A 22 -13.27 -12.78 4.54
CA PRO A 22 -13.64 -11.40 4.77
C PRO A 22 -12.92 -10.83 5.99
N ILE A 23 -12.37 -9.63 5.83
CA ILE A 23 -11.58 -8.91 6.84
C ILE A 23 -12.51 -8.34 7.90
N THR A 24 -12.64 -9.04 9.03
CA THR A 24 -13.45 -8.63 10.19
C THR A 24 -12.58 -8.39 11.42
N PRO A 25 -13.01 -7.56 12.39
CA PRO A 25 -12.21 -7.29 13.59
C PRO A 25 -11.97 -8.56 14.42
N GLU A 26 -12.88 -9.53 14.44
CA GLU A 26 -12.67 -10.78 15.16
C GLU A 26 -11.53 -11.61 14.56
N LYS A 27 -11.44 -11.66 13.24
CA LYS A 27 -10.42 -12.45 12.53
C LYS A 27 -9.04 -11.82 12.61
N ILE A 28 -8.95 -10.49 12.47
CA ILE A 28 -7.69 -9.77 12.70
C ILE A 28 -7.22 -10.04 14.14
N SER A 29 -8.12 -9.92 15.12
CA SER A 29 -7.78 -10.20 16.52
C SER A 29 -7.34 -11.65 16.75
N ALA A 30 -7.93 -12.62 16.04
CA ALA A 30 -7.56 -14.02 16.14
C ALA A 30 -6.13 -14.27 15.61
N ILE A 31 -5.78 -13.69 14.46
CA ILE A 31 -4.42 -13.81 13.89
C ILE A 31 -3.39 -13.17 14.81
N VAL A 32 -3.68 -11.97 15.33
CA VAL A 32 -2.73 -11.27 16.21
C VAL A 32 -2.53 -12.03 17.54
N LYS A 33 -3.59 -12.63 18.07
CA LYS A 33 -3.50 -13.53 19.24
C LYS A 33 -2.69 -14.79 18.93
N ALA A 34 -2.88 -15.40 17.75
CA ALA A 34 -2.09 -16.55 17.32
C ALA A 34 -0.59 -16.20 17.17
N ALA A 35 -0.30 -14.96 16.77
CA ALA A 35 1.06 -14.42 16.72
C ALA A 35 1.64 -14.00 18.09
N ASN A 36 0.89 -14.20 19.20
CA ASN A 36 1.26 -13.76 20.55
C ASN A 36 1.59 -12.26 20.68
N LEU A 37 0.99 -11.43 19.81
CA LEU A 37 1.19 -9.98 19.83
C LEU A 37 0.11 -9.31 20.68
N LYS A 38 0.52 -8.30 21.46
CA LYS A 38 -0.39 -7.42 22.19
C LYS A 38 -0.65 -6.17 21.34
N ILE A 39 -1.89 -6.01 20.89
CA ILE A 39 -2.35 -4.82 20.17
C ILE A 39 -3.53 -4.20 20.90
N ASP A 40 -3.71 -2.90 20.75
CA ASP A 40 -4.89 -2.22 21.26
C ASP A 40 -6.14 -2.65 20.48
N SER A 41 -7.25 -2.86 21.19
CA SER A 41 -8.55 -3.25 20.61
C SER A 41 -9.11 -2.26 19.59
N TYR A 42 -8.54 -1.05 19.53
CA TYR A 42 -8.87 -0.04 18.53
C TYR A 42 -8.43 -0.45 17.11
N TRP A 43 -7.27 -1.09 16.98
CA TRP A 43 -6.65 -1.36 15.67
C TRP A 43 -7.47 -2.31 14.78
N PRO A 44 -7.96 -3.47 15.25
CA PRO A 44 -8.75 -4.39 14.42
C PRO A 44 -10.02 -3.73 13.88
N ALA A 45 -10.69 -2.93 14.70
CA ALA A 45 -11.91 -2.23 14.31
C ALA A 45 -11.63 -1.11 13.29
N LEU A 46 -10.51 -0.39 13.44
CA LEU A 46 -10.09 0.62 12.48
C LEU A 46 -9.78 0.00 11.12
N PHE A 47 -8.96 -1.06 11.09
CA PHE A 47 -8.56 -1.70 9.84
C PHE A 47 -9.74 -2.37 9.11
N ALA A 48 -10.63 -3.02 9.85
CA ALA A 48 -11.85 -3.57 9.25
C ALA A 48 -12.69 -2.48 8.58
N LYS A 49 -12.87 -1.31 9.20
CA LYS A 49 -13.61 -0.18 8.60
C LYS A 49 -12.89 0.45 7.42
N LEU A 50 -11.56 0.53 7.47
CA LEU A 50 -10.74 1.14 6.43
C LEU A 50 -10.77 0.29 5.15
N LEU A 51 -10.67 -1.03 5.29
CA LEU A 51 -10.62 -1.98 4.18
C LEU A 51 -12.01 -2.37 3.64
N GLN A 52 -13.09 -2.09 4.37
CA GLN A 52 -14.46 -2.23 3.85
C GLN A 52 -14.77 -1.31 2.66
N LYS A 53 -14.09 -0.17 2.55
CA LYS A 53 -14.36 0.84 1.50
C LYS A 53 -13.32 0.87 0.38
N ARG A 54 -12.24 0.10 0.50
CA ARG A 54 -11.10 0.13 -0.42
C ARG A 54 -10.74 -1.30 -0.80
N ASN A 55 -10.58 -1.56 -2.09
CA ASN A 55 -10.03 -2.85 -2.54
C ASN A 55 -8.58 -2.96 -2.09
N VAL A 56 -8.24 -4.08 -1.48
CA VAL A 56 -6.87 -4.35 -1.02
C VAL A 56 -5.92 -4.47 -2.21
N GLU A 57 -6.39 -5.04 -3.33
CA GLU A 57 -5.65 -5.13 -4.59
C GLU A 57 -5.27 -3.76 -5.15
N ASP A 58 -6.24 -2.85 -5.25
CA ASP A 58 -5.98 -1.47 -5.70
C ASP A 58 -5.02 -0.75 -4.76
N LEU A 59 -5.10 -1.00 -3.45
CA LEU A 59 -4.17 -0.46 -2.47
C LEU A 59 -2.74 -0.98 -2.68
N ILE A 60 -2.56 -2.28 -2.97
CA ILE A 60 -1.25 -2.88 -3.25
C ILE A 60 -0.67 -2.34 -4.56
N LEU A 61 -1.47 -2.27 -5.62
CA LEU A 61 -1.05 -1.79 -6.94
C LEU A 61 -0.78 -0.27 -6.97
N SER A 62 -1.39 0.48 -6.05
CA SER A 62 -1.17 1.94 -5.88
C SER A 62 -0.12 2.29 -4.80
N VAL A 63 0.58 1.31 -4.22
CA VAL A 63 1.75 1.56 -3.36
C VAL A 63 2.83 2.27 -4.18
N GLY A 64 2.84 3.61 -4.10
CA GLY A 64 3.70 4.49 -4.90
C GLY A 64 2.96 5.65 -5.56
N SER A 65 1.65 5.54 -5.77
CA SER A 65 0.80 6.63 -6.28
C SER A 65 0.32 7.58 -5.17
N GLY A 66 0.64 7.28 -3.90
CA GLY A 66 0.35 8.12 -2.75
C GLY A 66 1.36 9.27 -2.60
N GLY A 67 1.52 10.09 -3.63
CA GLY A 67 2.40 11.26 -3.61
C GLY A 67 2.32 12.03 -4.92
N GLY A 68 1.80 13.26 -4.85
CA GLY A 68 1.76 14.19 -5.97
C GLY A 68 0.40 14.27 -6.64
N GLY A 69 -0.12 15.49 -6.74
CA GLY A 69 -1.31 15.78 -7.52
C GLY A 69 -1.17 15.30 -8.96
N ALA A 70 -2.30 15.24 -9.65
CA ALA A 70 -2.36 15.04 -11.09
C ALA A 70 -1.39 15.99 -11.81
N ALA A 71 -0.19 15.51 -12.12
CA ALA A 71 0.50 15.90 -13.31
C ALA A 71 0.06 14.86 -14.34
N VAL A 72 -0.84 15.29 -15.22
CA VAL A 72 -1.07 14.63 -16.50
C VAL A 72 0.28 14.65 -17.21
N ALA A 73 1.02 13.55 -17.14
CA ALA A 73 2.12 13.28 -18.04
C ALA A 73 1.50 12.73 -19.31
N GLU A 74 1.31 13.63 -20.27
CA GLU A 74 1.08 13.27 -21.67
C GLU A 74 2.34 12.54 -22.19
N GLU A 75 2.10 11.44 -22.91
CA GLU A 75 3.08 10.53 -23.49
C GLU A 75 4.07 11.20 -24.48
N PRO A 76 5.20 10.54 -24.78
CA PRO A 76 6.41 11.13 -25.35
C PRO A 76 6.32 11.39 -26.86
N LYS A 77 6.89 12.51 -27.28
CA LYS A 77 7.18 12.79 -28.70
C LYS A 77 8.61 12.35 -29.02
N GLU A 78 8.70 11.34 -29.88
CA GLU A 78 9.91 10.78 -30.48
C GLU A 78 10.55 11.74 -31.51
N GLU A 79 11.89 11.81 -31.46
CA GLU A 79 12.90 11.84 -32.54
C GLU A 79 13.12 13.06 -33.48
N SER A 80 14.32 13.65 -33.36
CA SER A 80 15.24 14.16 -34.41
C SER A 80 16.50 14.63 -33.66
N ASP A 81 17.51 13.78 -33.45
CA ASP A 81 18.60 13.39 -34.36
C ASP A 81 19.50 14.55 -34.82
N ASP A 82 20.79 14.38 -34.52
CA ASP A 82 21.99 15.04 -35.07
C ASP A 82 22.07 16.59 -35.13
N ASP A 83 22.73 17.22 -34.14
CA ASP A 83 23.90 18.07 -34.43
C ASP A 83 24.62 18.67 -33.19
N MET A 84 25.92 18.36 -33.10
CA MET A 84 27.00 19.23 -32.60
C MET A 84 27.12 19.64 -31.11
N GLY A 85 26.77 18.78 -30.16
CA GLY A 85 27.16 18.98 -28.74
C GLY A 85 28.57 18.54 -28.36
N PHE A 86 29.33 17.93 -29.28
CA PHE A 86 30.68 17.39 -29.05
C PHE A 86 31.78 18.48 -28.98
N SER A 87 31.40 19.76 -28.87
CA SER A 87 32.29 20.92 -28.75
C SER A 87 32.34 21.53 -27.33
N LEU A 88 31.72 20.89 -26.32
CA LEU A 88 31.80 21.37 -24.92
C LEU A 88 33.01 20.82 -24.14
N PHE A 89 33.90 20.07 -24.80
CA PHE A 89 35.16 19.61 -24.21
C PHE A 89 36.37 19.95 -25.10
N ASP A 90 36.37 21.16 -25.65
CA ASP A 90 37.60 21.93 -25.94
C ASP A 90 37.51 23.28 -25.21
#